data_AF-A0A7Y9R4F3-F1
#
_entry.id   AF-A0A7Y9R4F3-F1
#
_cell.length_a   1.000
_cell.length_b   1.000
_cell.length_c   1.000
_cell.angle_alpha   90.00
_cell.angle_beta   90.00
_cell.angle_gamma   90.00
#
_symmetry.space_group_name_H-M   'P 1'
#
loop_
_entity.id
_entity.type
_entity.pdbx_description
1 polymer ?
#
loop_
_entity_poly.entity_id
_entity_poly.type
_entity_poly.pdbx_seq_one_letter_code
_entity_poly.pdbx_strand_id
1 'polypeptide(L)'
;MALCNFYPAFIQLYCKNLVTRLYNKRGTAAPPTVVEAVDLDAVERDDEFLREIQKKFELNLDLDKRYKAIALILADVYYENSGHGVSLGLTTTEIRDHCQAYTPEHFQQTNGAAYEALLEEMEKLTVLERNGNRFRLRTPHIATMLGTRDRVLRKIEELASEKPTENRIPGESRLIIRQGRDEKVFPMPSAWVRSLLRGADTDLIVWVGNQLSGLYTIDKLQKEWELGQDAVYEVKLFSSPDNARTHLQRARRLTDNAPTRRLVALPPRSWRSAEVDGYAVLAGSLSNKAASPDPTQRQRLATIRLALIASPDLAWELAQRLYGPQSTSSPPKGWRIEPVPIWGDDAVYYRFEQKQNVSLRDSGPARQALLDATCGFGGELDRLCTGGLSVELALKSAEEAQRHLAPSLAAFYANVGLPQAFASADLREIEQLLLLIDGERRSEDGVEEAIRTSIVGKAEFEFFQWMGLLQVRSDGTWHVPTLYKRLIG
;
A
#
# COMPACT_ATOMS: atom_id res chain seq x y z
N MET A 1 -29.18 -10.56 31.39
CA MET A 1 -28.86 -11.85 30.71
C MET A 1 -29.03 -11.86 29.19
N ALA A 2 -29.89 -11.02 28.58
CA ALA A 2 -30.07 -11.01 27.12
C ALA A 2 -28.79 -10.69 26.34
N LEU A 3 -27.82 -10.00 26.97
CA LEU A 3 -26.53 -9.60 26.40
C LEU A 3 -25.63 -10.78 25.97
N CYS A 4 -25.68 -11.90 26.71
CA CYS A 4 -24.68 -12.98 26.62
C CYS A 4 -25.19 -14.25 25.91
N ASN A 5 -26.46 -14.31 25.53
CA ASN A 5 -27.11 -15.53 25.03
C ASN A 5 -26.71 -15.94 23.59
N PHE A 6 -25.74 -15.26 22.99
CA PHE A 6 -25.38 -15.44 21.57
C PHE A 6 -24.00 -16.07 21.39
N TYR A 7 -23.09 -15.93 22.37
CA TYR A 7 -21.75 -16.51 22.30
C TYR A 7 -21.34 -17.14 23.64
N PRO A 8 -20.93 -18.43 23.68
CA PRO A 8 -20.42 -19.07 24.88
C PRO A 8 -19.27 -18.29 25.55
N ALA A 9 -18.41 -17.66 24.73
CA ALA A 9 -17.32 -16.81 25.20
C ALA A 9 -17.79 -15.59 26.00
N PHE A 10 -18.97 -15.03 25.70
CA PHE A 10 -19.53 -13.88 26.43
C PHE A 10 -20.14 -14.30 27.77
N ILE A 11 -20.75 -15.49 27.84
CA ILE A 11 -21.19 -16.07 29.12
C ILE A 11 -19.98 -16.29 30.03
N GLN A 12 -18.90 -16.85 29.51
CA GLN A 12 -17.66 -17.04 30.29
C GLN A 12 -17.09 -15.71 30.79
N LEU A 13 -17.10 -14.67 29.96
CA LEU A 13 -16.61 -13.36 30.34
C LEU A 13 -17.50 -12.70 31.40
N TYR A 14 -18.82 -12.81 31.24
CA TYR A 14 -19.82 -12.35 32.21
C TYR A 14 -19.62 -13.05 33.56
N CYS A 15 -19.49 -14.38 33.56
CA CYS A 15 -19.23 -15.17 34.77
C CYS A 15 -17.91 -14.79 35.42
N LYS A 16 -16.84 -14.56 34.64
CA LYS A 16 -15.54 -14.12 35.16
C LYS A 16 -15.65 -12.78 35.89
N ASN A 17 -16.32 -11.80 35.29
CA ASN A 17 -16.50 -10.47 35.90
C ASN A 17 -17.40 -10.54 37.14
N LEU A 18 -18.47 -11.32 37.07
CA LEU A 18 -19.36 -11.57 38.21
C LEU A 18 -18.60 -12.21 39.37
N VAL A 19 -17.82 -13.26 39.13
CA VAL A 19 -17.02 -13.93 40.17
C VAL A 19 -15.96 -13.00 40.75
N THR A 20 -15.25 -12.24 39.92
CA THR A 20 -14.25 -11.26 40.37
C THR A 20 -14.87 -10.22 41.29
N ARG A 21 -16.05 -9.72 40.92
CA ARG A 21 -16.81 -8.76 41.73
C ARG A 21 -17.30 -9.39 43.04
N LEU A 22 -17.86 -10.60 43.00
CA LEU A 22 -18.30 -11.32 44.20
C LEU A 22 -17.13 -11.59 45.15
N TYR A 23 -15.96 -11.93 44.61
CA TYR A 23 -14.73 -12.11 45.38
C TYR A 23 -14.32 -10.81 46.08
N ASN A 24 -14.35 -9.68 45.36
CA ASN A 24 -14.05 -8.36 45.93
C ASN A 24 -15.11 -7.92 46.97
N LYS A 25 -16.39 -8.22 46.75
CA LYS A 25 -17.51 -7.95 47.68
C LYS A 25 -17.40 -8.77 48.97
N ARG A 26 -16.93 -10.01 48.87
CA ARG A 26 -16.82 -10.95 49.99
C ARG A 26 -15.76 -10.55 51.02
N GLY A 27 -14.69 -9.86 50.61
CA GLY A 27 -13.57 -9.54 51.51
C GLY A 27 -13.01 -10.78 52.20
N THR A 28 -13.05 -10.82 53.54
CA THR A 28 -12.59 -11.96 54.37
C THR A 28 -13.71 -12.93 54.80
N ALA A 29 -14.97 -12.68 54.45
CA ALA A 29 -16.10 -13.51 54.88
C ALA A 29 -15.98 -14.95 54.35
N ALA A 30 -16.47 -15.97 55.05
CA ALA A 30 -16.51 -17.36 54.56
C ALA A 30 -17.64 -17.55 53.52
N PRO A 31 -17.53 -18.49 52.55
CA PRO A 31 -18.61 -18.77 51.61
C PRO A 31 -19.82 -19.39 52.35
N PRO A 32 -21.07 -19.23 51.83
CA PRO A 32 -21.42 -18.74 50.50
C PRO A 32 -21.66 -17.21 50.42
N THR A 33 -21.38 -16.62 49.26
CA THR A 33 -21.78 -15.25 48.92
C THR A 33 -23.01 -15.30 48.03
N VAL A 34 -24.11 -14.67 48.44
CA VAL A 34 -25.37 -14.64 47.68
C VAL A 34 -25.25 -13.64 46.53
N VAL A 35 -25.69 -14.03 45.34
CA VAL A 35 -25.75 -13.16 44.16
C VAL A 35 -27.02 -12.32 44.22
N GLU A 36 -26.88 -10.99 44.22
CA GLU A 36 -28.00 -10.05 44.26
C GLU A 36 -28.23 -9.41 42.88
N ALA A 37 -29.43 -8.89 42.63
CA ALA A 37 -29.75 -8.20 41.36
C ALA A 37 -28.80 -7.03 41.08
N VAL A 38 -28.37 -6.31 42.12
CA VAL A 38 -27.40 -5.21 42.00
C VAL A 38 -26.03 -5.67 41.49
N ASP A 39 -25.64 -6.92 41.74
CA ASP A 39 -24.38 -7.47 41.24
C ASP A 39 -24.47 -7.79 39.75
N LEU A 40 -25.65 -8.23 39.28
CA LEU A 40 -25.92 -8.45 37.87
C LEU A 40 -25.97 -7.13 37.09
N ASP A 41 -26.71 -6.15 37.60
CA ASP A 41 -26.81 -4.81 37.01
C ASP A 41 -25.44 -4.12 36.91
N ALA A 42 -24.59 -4.33 37.91
CA ALA A 42 -23.24 -3.75 37.91
C ALA A 42 -22.33 -4.37 36.85
N VAL A 43 -22.45 -5.67 36.57
CA VAL A 43 -21.70 -6.31 35.47
C VAL A 43 -22.23 -5.85 34.12
N GLU A 44 -23.56 -5.67 33.99
CA GLU A 44 -24.16 -5.19 32.73
C GLU A 44 -23.86 -3.71 32.43
N ARG A 45 -23.49 -2.92 33.44
CA ARG A 45 -23.07 -1.51 33.32
C ARG A 45 -21.55 -1.32 33.32
N ASP A 46 -20.77 -2.39 33.32
CA ASP A 46 -19.32 -2.32 33.31
C ASP A 46 -18.81 -1.96 31.90
N ASP A 47 -18.27 -0.75 31.76
CA ASP A 47 -17.74 -0.24 30.49
C ASP A 47 -16.56 -1.04 29.95
N GLU A 48 -15.73 -1.66 30.81
CA GLU A 48 -14.62 -2.51 30.37
C GLU A 48 -15.15 -3.82 29.77
N PHE A 49 -16.12 -4.43 30.45
CA PHE A 49 -16.83 -5.61 29.97
C PHE A 49 -17.52 -5.37 28.61
N LEU A 50 -18.28 -4.27 28.49
CA LEU A 50 -18.98 -3.91 27.27
C LEU A 50 -18.01 -3.66 26.11
N ARG A 51 -16.87 -3.00 26.36
CA ARG A 51 -15.81 -2.80 25.37
C ARG A 51 -15.16 -4.11 24.92
N GLU A 52 -14.91 -5.04 25.84
CA GLU A 52 -14.32 -6.34 25.48
C GLU A 52 -15.28 -7.18 24.62
N ILE A 53 -16.57 -7.18 24.95
CA ILE A 53 -17.60 -7.83 24.13
C ILE A 53 -17.66 -7.20 22.74
N GLN A 54 -17.76 -5.87 22.67
CA GLN A 54 -17.82 -5.14 21.41
C GLN A 54 -16.61 -5.46 20.53
N LYS A 55 -15.40 -5.45 21.10
CA LYS A 55 -14.17 -5.76 20.38
C LYS A 55 -14.15 -7.18 19.84
N LYS A 56 -14.56 -8.18 20.63
CA LYS A 56 -14.63 -9.57 20.17
C LYS A 56 -15.67 -9.76 19.08
N PHE A 57 -16.80 -9.06 19.17
CA PHE A 57 -17.83 -9.07 18.15
C PHE A 57 -17.33 -8.44 16.84
N GLU A 58 -16.64 -7.30 16.92
CA GLU A 58 -16.02 -6.67 15.75
C GLU A 58 -14.99 -7.60 15.08
N LEU A 59 -14.14 -8.29 15.84
CA LEU A 59 -13.19 -9.27 15.30
C LEU A 59 -13.87 -10.42 14.54
N ASN A 60 -15.04 -10.89 15.00
CA ASN A 60 -15.80 -11.91 14.30
C ASN A 60 -16.39 -11.39 12.99
N LEU A 61 -16.84 -10.13 12.95
CA LEU A 61 -17.32 -9.51 11.71
C LEU A 61 -16.19 -9.17 10.73
N ASP A 62 -14.98 -8.92 11.21
CA ASP A 62 -13.81 -8.65 10.36
C ASP A 62 -13.22 -9.93 9.72
N LEU A 63 -13.73 -11.13 10.05
CA LEU A 63 -13.37 -12.39 9.36
C LEU A 63 -13.72 -12.34 7.87
N ASP A 64 -14.86 -11.74 7.54
CA ASP A 64 -15.29 -11.48 6.17
C ASP A 64 -15.98 -10.11 6.12
N LYS A 65 -15.42 -9.19 5.32
CA LYS A 65 -15.92 -7.82 5.16
C LYS A 65 -17.37 -7.78 4.66
N ARG A 66 -17.85 -8.84 3.99
CA ARG A 66 -19.26 -8.97 3.59
C ARG A 66 -20.19 -9.17 4.79
N TYR A 67 -19.77 -9.91 5.82
CA TYR A 67 -20.56 -10.02 7.06
C TYR A 67 -20.68 -8.67 7.76
N LYS A 68 -19.57 -7.92 7.81
CA LYS A 68 -19.55 -6.57 8.37
C LYS A 68 -20.50 -5.64 7.63
N ALA A 69 -20.47 -5.64 6.30
CA ALA A 69 -21.37 -4.84 5.47
C ALA A 69 -22.85 -5.16 5.75
N ILE A 70 -23.23 -6.45 5.72
CA ILE A 70 -24.61 -6.87 5.98
C ILE A 70 -25.06 -6.47 7.39
N ALA A 71 -24.20 -6.67 8.40
CA ALA A 71 -24.52 -6.31 9.78
C ALA A 71 -24.71 -4.79 9.96
N LEU A 72 -23.88 -3.97 9.33
CA LEU A 72 -23.98 -2.51 9.37
C LEU A 72 -25.24 -2.00 8.65
N ILE A 73 -25.56 -2.54 7.47
CA ILE A 73 -26.79 -2.20 6.72
C ILE A 73 -28.03 -2.52 7.55
N LEU A 74 -28.09 -3.71 8.15
CA LEU A 74 -29.23 -4.09 9.00
C LEU A 74 -29.31 -3.25 10.27
N ALA A 75 -28.18 -2.76 10.79
CA ALA A 75 -28.17 -1.83 11.92
C ALA A 75 -28.70 -0.44 11.53
N ASP A 76 -28.34 0.08 10.36
CA ASP A 76 -28.88 1.35 9.87
C ASP A 76 -30.40 1.26 9.65
N VAL A 77 -30.87 0.19 9.00
CA VAL A 77 -32.30 -0.09 8.83
C VAL A 77 -33.02 -0.25 10.17
N TYR A 78 -32.38 -0.85 11.17
CA TYR A 78 -32.91 -0.90 12.53
C TYR A 78 -33.11 0.51 13.11
N TYR A 79 -32.13 1.40 12.95
CA TYR A 79 -32.22 2.78 13.45
C TYR A 79 -33.24 3.63 12.70
N GLU A 80 -33.37 3.47 11.38
CA GLU A 80 -34.41 4.15 10.59
C GLU A 80 -35.83 3.77 11.03
N ASN A 81 -36.04 2.50 11.35
CA ASN A 81 -37.34 1.97 11.76
C ASN A 81 -37.60 2.07 13.26
N SER A 82 -36.66 2.57 14.06
CA SER A 82 -36.80 2.65 15.54
C SER A 82 -37.90 3.60 16.01
N GLY A 83 -38.57 4.35 15.11
CA GLY A 83 -39.81 5.08 15.38
C GLY A 83 -41.10 4.23 15.26
N HIS A 84 -41.03 3.05 14.62
CA HIS A 84 -42.14 2.14 14.35
C HIS A 84 -41.69 0.69 14.65
N GLY A 85 -41.82 0.29 15.92
CA GLY A 85 -41.69 -1.07 16.46
C GLY A 85 -40.97 -2.13 15.63
N VAL A 86 -39.76 -2.54 16.07
CA VAL A 86 -39.01 -3.75 15.65
C VAL A 86 -39.18 -4.08 14.15
N SER A 87 -38.38 -3.40 13.32
CA SER A 87 -38.24 -3.60 11.88
C SER A 87 -38.47 -5.05 11.44
N LEU A 88 -39.32 -5.24 10.44
CA LEU A 88 -39.68 -6.50 9.79
C LEU A 88 -38.47 -7.30 9.26
N GLY A 89 -37.27 -6.71 9.27
CA GLY A 89 -36.09 -7.26 8.61
C GLY A 89 -36.16 -7.09 7.10
N LEU A 90 -35.09 -7.48 6.43
CA LEU A 90 -34.96 -7.38 4.98
C LEU A 90 -34.98 -8.76 4.34
N THR A 91 -35.59 -8.87 3.16
CA THR A 91 -35.46 -10.05 2.30
C THR A 91 -34.05 -10.17 1.75
N THR A 92 -33.65 -11.36 1.30
CA THR A 92 -32.34 -11.57 0.63
C THR A 92 -32.12 -10.59 -0.52
N THR A 93 -33.18 -10.31 -1.30
CA THR A 93 -33.16 -9.36 -2.42
C THR A 93 -32.89 -7.94 -1.93
N GLU A 94 -33.62 -7.47 -0.91
CA GLU A 94 -33.42 -6.13 -0.34
C GLU A 94 -32.00 -5.97 0.25
N ILE A 95 -31.50 -6.99 0.97
CA ILE A 95 -30.13 -6.98 1.50
C ILE A 95 -29.11 -6.87 0.38
N ARG A 96 -29.26 -7.66 -0.69
CA ARG A 96 -28.38 -7.60 -1.86
C ARG A 96 -28.38 -6.21 -2.47
N ASP A 97 -29.57 -5.64 -2.71
CA ASP A 97 -29.70 -4.35 -3.37
C ASP A 97 -29.05 -3.23 -2.52
N HIS A 98 -29.20 -3.26 -1.19
CA HIS A 98 -28.45 -2.37 -0.30
C HIS A 98 -26.94 -2.61 -0.31
N CYS A 99 -26.49 -3.88 -0.29
CA CYS A 99 -25.06 -4.21 -0.35
C CYS A 99 -24.43 -3.71 -1.66
N GLN A 100 -25.15 -3.80 -2.78
CA GLN A 100 -24.72 -3.28 -4.07
C GLN A 100 -24.76 -1.76 -4.13
N ALA A 101 -25.70 -1.11 -3.44
CA ALA A 101 -25.78 0.34 -3.38
C ALA A 101 -24.66 0.96 -2.53
N TYR A 102 -24.37 0.38 -1.36
CA TYR A 102 -23.45 0.97 -0.39
C TYR A 102 -22.02 0.42 -0.47
N THR A 103 -21.84 -0.87 -0.73
CA THR A 103 -20.52 -1.53 -0.70
C THR A 103 -20.31 -2.44 -1.92
N PRO A 104 -20.50 -1.95 -3.16
CA PRO A 104 -20.51 -2.80 -4.36
C PRO A 104 -19.21 -3.59 -4.54
N GLU A 105 -18.06 -3.02 -4.18
CA GLU A 105 -16.75 -3.64 -4.38
C GLU A 105 -16.62 -5.00 -3.66
N HIS A 106 -17.12 -5.10 -2.42
CA HIS A 106 -17.03 -6.33 -1.61
C HIS A 106 -17.95 -7.44 -2.09
N PHE A 107 -18.87 -7.15 -3.02
CA PHE A 107 -19.87 -8.12 -3.51
C PHE A 107 -19.81 -8.36 -5.02
N GLN A 108 -18.79 -7.86 -5.72
CA GLN A 108 -18.66 -8.02 -7.18
C GLN A 108 -18.70 -9.49 -7.64
N GLN A 109 -18.16 -10.41 -6.84
CA GLN A 109 -18.13 -11.85 -7.15
C GLN A 109 -19.27 -12.63 -6.47
N THR A 110 -20.14 -11.95 -5.71
CA THR A 110 -21.21 -12.59 -4.94
C THR A 110 -22.47 -12.71 -5.78
N ASN A 111 -22.77 -13.92 -6.25
CA ASN A 111 -24.03 -14.21 -6.95
C ASN A 111 -25.20 -14.44 -5.97
N GLY A 112 -26.43 -14.56 -6.48
CA GLY A 112 -27.63 -14.70 -5.64
C GLY A 112 -27.62 -15.91 -4.70
N ALA A 113 -27.06 -17.05 -5.12
CA ALA A 113 -26.94 -18.22 -4.25
C ALA A 113 -25.88 -18.03 -3.15
N ALA A 114 -24.80 -17.30 -3.46
CA ALA A 114 -23.78 -16.94 -2.48
C ALA A 114 -24.32 -15.99 -1.39
N TYR A 115 -25.26 -15.09 -1.72
CA TYR A 115 -25.91 -14.24 -0.71
C TYR A 115 -26.70 -15.04 0.32
N GLU A 116 -27.52 -16.01 -0.11
CA GLU A 116 -28.28 -16.84 0.84
C GLU A 116 -27.33 -17.67 1.72
N ALA A 117 -26.25 -18.22 1.14
CA ALA A 117 -25.23 -18.94 1.90
C ALA A 117 -24.53 -18.06 2.95
N LEU A 118 -24.20 -16.81 2.62
CA LEU A 118 -23.62 -15.85 3.57
C LEU A 118 -24.59 -15.54 4.72
N LEU A 119 -25.88 -15.35 4.43
CA LEU A 119 -26.90 -15.06 5.44
C LEU A 119 -27.14 -16.26 6.36
N GLU A 120 -27.20 -17.48 5.81
CA GLU A 120 -27.26 -18.72 6.59
C GLU A 120 -26.04 -18.91 7.49
N GLU A 121 -24.85 -18.52 7.01
CA GLU A 121 -23.64 -18.55 7.81
C GLU A 121 -23.68 -17.52 8.94
N MET A 122 -24.12 -16.29 8.66
CA MET A 122 -24.30 -15.27 9.69
C MET A 122 -25.39 -15.63 10.73
N GLU A 123 -26.40 -16.40 10.33
CA GLU A 123 -27.40 -17.00 11.23
C GLU A 123 -26.75 -18.06 12.15
N LYS A 124 -25.89 -18.94 11.59
CA LYS A 124 -25.10 -19.91 12.37
C LYS A 124 -24.12 -19.22 13.32
N LEU A 125 -23.54 -18.09 12.90
CA LEU A 125 -22.72 -17.21 13.73
C LEU A 125 -23.53 -16.38 14.73
N THR A 126 -24.85 -16.59 14.83
CA THR A 126 -25.76 -15.94 15.78
C THR A 126 -25.88 -14.42 15.63
N VAL A 127 -25.40 -13.87 14.52
CA VAL A 127 -25.47 -12.43 14.21
C VAL A 127 -26.88 -12.08 13.74
N LEU A 128 -27.46 -12.94 12.91
CA LEU A 128 -28.77 -12.75 12.31
C LEU A 128 -29.80 -13.74 12.87
N GLU A 129 -31.07 -13.38 12.71
CA GLU A 129 -32.22 -14.25 12.90
C GLU A 129 -33.09 -14.19 11.64
N ARG A 130 -33.57 -15.35 11.20
CA ARG A 130 -34.52 -15.48 10.09
C ARG A 130 -35.95 -15.50 10.62
N ASN A 131 -36.80 -14.63 10.07
CA ASN A 131 -38.24 -14.63 10.28
C ASN A 131 -38.95 -14.80 8.92
N GLY A 132 -39.30 -16.05 8.59
CA GLY A 132 -39.83 -16.39 7.27
C GLY A 132 -38.78 -16.17 6.17
N ASN A 133 -39.05 -15.24 5.24
CA ASN A 133 -38.13 -14.87 4.16
C ASN A 133 -37.32 -13.60 4.45
N ARG A 134 -37.40 -13.07 5.67
CA ARG A 134 -36.69 -11.86 6.09
C ARG A 134 -35.61 -12.18 7.12
N PHE A 135 -34.51 -11.44 7.03
CA PHE A 135 -33.39 -11.49 7.95
C PHE A 135 -33.31 -10.18 8.72
N ARG A 136 -33.03 -10.27 10.01
CA ARG A 136 -32.79 -9.12 10.88
C ARG A 136 -31.62 -9.42 11.81
N LEU A 137 -31.06 -8.38 12.44
CA LEU A 137 -30.15 -8.58 13.55
C LEU A 137 -30.87 -9.38 14.64
N ARG A 138 -30.20 -10.41 15.17
CA ARG A 138 -30.81 -11.32 16.15
C ARG A 138 -31.33 -10.60 17.39
N THR A 139 -30.67 -9.53 17.80
CA THR A 139 -31.16 -8.64 18.85
C THR A 139 -30.88 -7.18 18.58
N PRO A 140 -31.69 -6.26 19.17
CA PRO A 140 -31.39 -4.83 19.20
C PRO A 140 -30.00 -4.49 19.76
N HIS A 141 -29.48 -5.34 20.66
CA HIS A 141 -28.18 -5.10 21.27
C HIS A 141 -27.05 -5.17 20.25
N ILE A 142 -27.16 -6.02 19.23
CA ILE A 142 -26.18 -6.09 18.14
C ILE A 142 -26.08 -4.75 17.41
N ALA A 143 -27.20 -4.07 17.14
CA ALA A 143 -27.17 -2.73 16.56
C ALA A 143 -26.42 -1.75 17.47
N THR A 144 -26.72 -1.76 18.78
CA THR A 144 -26.02 -0.89 19.75
C THR A 144 -24.53 -1.20 19.88
N MET A 145 -24.11 -2.47 19.73
CA MET A 145 -22.70 -2.86 19.71
C MET A 145 -21.98 -2.37 18.45
N LEU A 146 -22.68 -2.26 17.32
CA LEU A 146 -22.09 -1.72 16.08
C LEU A 146 -21.83 -0.21 16.19
N GLY A 147 -22.68 0.50 16.93
CA GLY A 147 -22.52 1.91 17.29
C GLY A 147 -23.82 2.70 17.17
N THR A 148 -23.76 4.01 17.42
CA THR A 148 -24.87 4.92 17.08
C THR A 148 -25.10 4.95 15.58
N ARG A 149 -26.28 5.40 15.12
CA ARG A 149 -26.58 5.52 13.68
C ARG A 149 -25.49 6.27 12.90
N ASP A 150 -25.05 7.43 13.39
CA ASP A 150 -23.97 8.21 12.75
C ASP A 150 -22.63 7.46 12.71
N ARG A 151 -22.37 6.58 13.69
CA ARG A 151 -21.18 5.72 13.69
C ARG A 151 -21.32 4.56 12.71
N VAL A 152 -22.52 3.99 12.58
CA VAL A 152 -22.82 2.94 11.60
C VAL A 152 -22.67 3.48 10.18
N LEU A 153 -23.26 4.63 9.86
CA LEU A 153 -23.15 5.26 8.55
C LEU A 153 -21.69 5.53 8.17
N ARG A 154 -20.90 6.12 9.08
CA ARG A 154 -19.46 6.31 8.86
C ARG A 154 -18.72 4.99 8.62
N LYS A 155 -19.03 3.93 9.38
CA LYS A 155 -18.43 2.61 9.16
C LYS A 155 -18.81 2.01 7.81
N ILE A 156 -20.01 2.29 7.30
CA ILE A 156 -20.43 1.88 5.94
C ILE A 156 -19.59 2.62 4.89
N GLU A 157 -19.43 3.94 5.03
CA GLU A 157 -18.60 4.75 4.13
C GLU A 157 -17.13 4.31 4.15
N GLU A 158 -16.57 4.08 5.34
CA GLU A 158 -15.22 3.55 5.52
C GLU A 158 -15.07 2.19 4.80
N LEU A 159 -16.01 1.27 5.02
CA LEU A 159 -15.99 -0.05 4.39
C LEU A 159 -16.15 0.04 2.86
N ALA A 160 -16.98 0.95 2.37
CA ALA A 160 -17.16 1.20 0.94
C ALA A 160 -15.88 1.70 0.26
N SER A 161 -15.06 2.46 0.99
CA SER A 161 -13.75 2.93 0.51
C SER A 161 -12.64 1.87 0.61
N GLU A 162 -12.86 0.78 1.35
CA GLU A 162 -11.88 -0.29 1.50
C GLU A 162 -11.89 -1.22 0.28
N LYS A 163 -10.76 -1.28 -0.43
CA LYS A 163 -10.56 -2.26 -1.49
C LYS A 163 -10.58 -3.70 -0.93
N PRO A 164 -11.44 -4.60 -1.44
CA PRO A 164 -11.52 -6.00 -0.99
C PRO A 164 -10.21 -6.74 -1.19
N THR A 165 -9.84 -7.64 -0.26
CA THR A 165 -8.59 -8.41 -0.31
C THR A 165 -8.39 -9.15 -1.63
N GLU A 166 -9.46 -9.74 -2.18
CA GLU A 166 -9.44 -10.49 -3.44
C GLU A 166 -9.14 -9.62 -4.67
N ASN A 167 -9.49 -8.33 -4.59
CA ASN A 167 -9.27 -7.35 -5.66
C ASN A 167 -7.89 -6.67 -5.55
N ARG A 168 -7.16 -6.88 -4.45
CA ARG A 168 -5.81 -6.34 -4.27
C ARG A 168 -4.82 -7.02 -5.20
N ILE A 169 -3.78 -6.29 -5.61
CA ILE A 169 -2.80 -6.77 -6.58
C ILE A 169 -1.53 -7.19 -5.81
N PRO A 170 -1.26 -8.50 -5.59
CA PRO A 170 -0.07 -8.95 -4.85
C PRO A 170 1.24 -8.51 -5.49
N GLY A 171 1.22 -8.20 -6.79
CA GLY A 171 2.35 -7.67 -7.54
C GLY A 171 2.86 -6.31 -7.07
N GLU A 172 2.02 -5.52 -6.38
CA GLU A 172 2.37 -4.20 -5.84
C GLU A 172 3.19 -4.28 -4.54
N SER A 173 3.28 -5.46 -3.94
CA SER A 173 4.11 -5.70 -2.76
C SER A 173 5.58 -5.38 -3.05
N ARG A 174 6.28 -4.78 -2.08
CA ARG A 174 7.73 -4.56 -2.17
C ARG A 174 8.49 -5.75 -1.59
N LEU A 175 9.52 -6.20 -2.31
CA LEU A 175 10.35 -7.33 -1.88
C LEU A 175 11.26 -6.91 -0.73
N ILE A 176 11.54 -7.85 0.17
CA ILE A 176 12.54 -7.68 1.21
C ILE A 176 13.82 -8.34 0.73
N ILE A 177 14.86 -7.53 0.54
CA ILE A 177 16.20 -8.02 0.28
C ILE A 177 16.92 -8.26 1.61
N ARG A 178 17.72 -9.33 1.67
CA ARG A 178 18.36 -9.78 2.91
C ARG A 178 19.86 -9.94 2.78
N GLN A 179 20.56 -9.61 3.84
CA GLN A 179 21.96 -9.94 4.03
C GLN A 179 22.17 -10.37 5.48
N GLY A 180 22.23 -11.68 5.72
CA GLY A 180 22.31 -12.23 7.07
C GLY A 180 21.07 -11.85 7.90
N ARG A 181 21.24 -10.94 8.87
CA ARG A 181 20.14 -10.43 9.71
C ARG A 181 19.58 -9.10 9.23
N ASP A 182 20.27 -8.43 8.30
CA ASP A 182 19.85 -7.13 7.81
C ASP A 182 18.79 -7.29 6.71
N GLU A 183 17.72 -6.51 6.84
CA GLU A 183 16.63 -6.45 5.87
C GLU A 183 16.49 -5.04 5.31
N LYS A 184 16.27 -4.94 4.00
CA LYS A 184 15.92 -3.69 3.33
C LYS A 184 14.76 -3.91 2.38
N VAL A 185 13.94 -2.88 2.19
CA VAL A 185 12.86 -2.91 1.20
C VAL A 185 13.46 -2.58 -0.16
N PHE A 186 13.23 -3.45 -1.14
CA PHE A 186 13.54 -3.17 -2.52
C PHE A 186 12.52 -2.16 -3.07
N PRO A 187 12.95 -1.06 -3.71
CA PRO A 187 12.07 0.05 -4.03
C PRO A 187 11.07 -0.28 -5.15
N MET A 188 11.26 -1.34 -5.94
CA MET A 188 10.36 -1.71 -7.04
C MET A 188 9.30 -2.76 -6.64
N PRO A 189 8.12 -2.78 -7.28
CA PRO A 189 7.09 -3.79 -7.04
C PRO A 189 7.57 -5.20 -7.38
N SER A 190 7.06 -6.20 -6.67
CA SER A 190 7.45 -7.61 -6.86
C SER A 190 7.09 -8.14 -8.25
N ALA A 191 5.98 -7.68 -8.85
CA ALA A 191 5.64 -8.01 -10.23
C ALA A 191 6.70 -7.47 -11.22
N TRP A 192 7.13 -6.23 -11.03
CA TRP A 192 8.17 -5.61 -11.85
C TRP A 192 9.50 -6.36 -11.74
N VAL A 193 9.95 -6.65 -10.51
CA VAL A 193 11.21 -7.39 -10.28
C VAL A 193 11.16 -8.78 -10.91
N ARG A 194 10.04 -9.51 -10.75
CA ARG A 194 9.87 -10.84 -11.38
C ARG A 194 9.92 -10.75 -12.90
N SER A 195 9.30 -9.73 -13.49
CA SER A 195 9.36 -9.49 -14.94
C SER A 195 10.79 -9.21 -15.41
N LEU A 196 11.52 -8.33 -14.70
CA LEU A 196 12.92 -8.02 -14.99
C LEU A 196 13.81 -9.27 -14.96
N LEU A 197 13.66 -10.10 -13.93
CA LEU A 197 14.47 -11.30 -13.72
C LEU A 197 14.15 -12.44 -14.71
N ARG A 198 12.97 -12.44 -15.35
CA ARG A 198 12.66 -13.39 -16.43
C ARG A 198 13.54 -13.20 -17.67
N GLY A 199 14.12 -12.01 -17.85
CA GLY A 199 15.15 -11.77 -18.87
C GLY A 199 14.64 -11.68 -20.32
N ALA A 200 13.33 -11.50 -20.53
CA ALA A 200 12.77 -11.23 -21.86
C ALA A 200 13.20 -9.87 -22.44
N ASP A 201 13.63 -8.98 -21.54
CA ASP A 201 14.00 -7.60 -21.85
C ASP A 201 15.53 -7.46 -21.78
N THR A 202 16.13 -6.97 -22.86
CA THR A 202 17.59 -6.76 -22.97
C THR A 202 18.04 -5.37 -22.61
N ASP A 203 17.10 -4.44 -22.43
CA ASP A 203 17.42 -3.04 -22.23
C ASP A 203 18.13 -2.82 -20.89
N LEU A 204 19.08 -1.89 -20.91
CA LEU A 204 19.62 -1.28 -19.71
C LEU A 204 18.52 -0.45 -19.04
N ILE A 205 18.34 -0.67 -17.75
CA ILE A 205 17.39 0.10 -16.95
C ILE A 205 18.14 1.24 -16.26
N VAL A 206 17.63 2.47 -16.39
CA VAL A 206 18.08 3.61 -15.61
C VAL A 206 16.99 3.94 -14.59
N TRP A 207 17.24 3.57 -13.33
CA TRP A 207 16.33 3.92 -12.23
C TRP A 207 16.50 5.38 -11.86
N VAL A 208 15.36 6.07 -11.82
CA VAL A 208 15.25 7.47 -11.40
C VAL A 208 14.26 7.57 -10.24
N GLY A 209 14.44 8.58 -9.40
CA GLY A 209 13.55 8.83 -8.29
C GLY A 209 14.12 9.87 -7.34
N ASN A 210 13.23 10.45 -6.55
CA ASN A 210 13.61 11.44 -5.54
C ASN A 210 14.35 10.80 -4.36
N GLN A 211 15.00 11.61 -3.52
CA GLN A 211 15.80 11.14 -2.38
C GLN A 211 15.01 10.31 -1.35
N LEU A 212 13.69 10.44 -1.36
CA LEU A 212 12.75 9.82 -0.44
C LEU A 212 12.09 8.56 -1.03
N SER A 213 12.31 8.25 -2.30
CA SER A 213 11.71 7.10 -3.02
C SER A 213 12.12 5.73 -2.48
N GLY A 214 13.20 5.66 -1.71
CA GLY A 214 13.82 4.43 -1.23
C GLY A 214 14.97 3.93 -2.12
N LEU A 215 15.16 4.50 -3.32
CA LEU A 215 16.24 4.11 -4.23
C LEU A 215 17.64 4.26 -3.61
N TYR A 216 17.88 5.35 -2.90
CA TYR A 216 19.17 5.65 -2.24
C TYR A 216 19.39 4.91 -0.93
N THR A 217 18.43 4.06 -0.51
CA THR A 217 18.66 3.11 0.57
C THR A 217 19.37 1.85 0.06
N ILE A 218 19.20 1.54 -1.24
CA ILE A 218 19.78 0.35 -1.87
C ILE A 218 21.04 0.64 -2.69
N ASP A 219 21.34 1.90 -3.02
CA ASP A 219 22.50 2.30 -3.83
C ASP A 219 23.84 2.24 -3.09
N LYS A 220 23.82 2.20 -1.75
CA LYS A 220 25.01 2.17 -0.88
C LYS A 220 25.30 0.78 -0.31
N LEU A 221 24.46 -0.20 -0.63
CA LEU A 221 24.57 -1.55 -0.08
C LEU A 221 25.88 -2.20 -0.50
N GLN A 222 26.49 -2.91 0.44
CA GLN A 222 27.73 -3.64 0.24
C GLN A 222 27.44 -5.14 0.14
N LYS A 223 28.31 -5.86 -0.58
CA LYS A 223 28.22 -7.30 -0.85
C LYS A 223 26.89 -7.66 -1.54
N GLU A 224 26.62 -8.96 -1.66
CA GLU A 224 25.39 -9.49 -2.26
C GLU A 224 24.24 -9.50 -1.25
N TRP A 225 23.04 -9.20 -1.75
CA TRP A 225 21.79 -9.24 -1.01
C TRP A 225 20.84 -10.21 -1.71
N GLU A 226 20.23 -11.11 -0.95
CA GLU A 226 19.24 -12.06 -1.46
C GLU A 226 18.04 -11.30 -1.99
N LEU A 227 17.64 -11.56 -3.23
CA LEU A 227 16.50 -10.94 -3.91
C LEU A 227 15.53 -12.05 -4.36
N GLY A 228 14.53 -12.32 -3.54
CA GLY A 228 13.64 -13.46 -3.76
C GLY A 228 14.35 -14.79 -3.49
N GLN A 229 14.02 -15.84 -4.25
CA GLN A 229 14.51 -17.20 -3.99
C GLN A 229 15.81 -17.55 -4.73
N ASP A 230 16.03 -17.01 -5.94
CA ASP A 230 17.11 -17.46 -6.82
C ASP A 230 17.89 -16.31 -7.51
N ALA A 231 17.70 -15.08 -7.01
CA ALA A 231 18.43 -13.92 -7.47
C ALA A 231 19.16 -13.20 -6.34
N VAL A 232 20.21 -12.47 -6.71
CA VAL A 232 20.92 -11.55 -5.82
C VAL A 232 20.93 -10.14 -6.39
N TYR A 233 20.85 -9.16 -5.51
CA TYR A 233 21.10 -7.76 -5.78
C TYR A 233 22.51 -7.40 -5.29
N GLU A 234 23.28 -6.70 -6.12
CA GLU A 234 24.56 -6.14 -5.70
C GLU A 234 24.78 -4.75 -6.28
N VAL A 235 25.46 -3.90 -5.52
CA VAL A 235 25.96 -2.62 -6.01
C VAL A 235 27.43 -2.76 -6.37
N LYS A 236 27.80 -2.31 -7.58
CA LYS A 236 29.19 -2.31 -8.03
C LYS A 236 29.60 -0.96 -8.59
N LEU A 237 30.84 -0.57 -8.29
CA LEU A 237 31.47 0.61 -8.85
C LEU A 237 32.43 0.17 -9.95
N PHE A 238 32.28 0.80 -11.11
CA PHE A 238 33.17 0.66 -12.25
C PHE A 238 33.62 2.04 -12.70
N SER A 239 34.86 2.16 -13.15
CA SER A 239 35.38 3.43 -13.67
C SER A 239 35.05 3.68 -15.14
N SER A 240 34.57 2.66 -15.87
CA SER A 240 34.13 2.76 -17.26
C SER A 240 33.27 1.55 -17.67
N PRO A 241 32.50 1.66 -18.77
CA PRO A 241 31.77 0.52 -19.36
C PRO A 241 32.67 -0.68 -19.70
N ASP A 242 33.91 -0.46 -20.14
CA ASP A 242 34.83 -1.55 -20.50
C ASP A 242 35.36 -2.31 -19.29
N ASN A 243 35.61 -1.62 -18.18
CA ASN A 243 35.98 -2.25 -16.91
C ASN A 243 34.80 -3.05 -16.34
N ALA A 244 33.59 -2.51 -16.44
CA ALA A 244 32.37 -3.23 -16.09
C ALA A 244 32.21 -4.49 -16.93
N ARG A 245 32.42 -4.41 -18.25
CA ARG A 245 32.34 -5.55 -19.17
C ARG A 245 33.26 -6.69 -18.75
N THR A 246 34.53 -6.40 -18.50
CA THR A 246 35.53 -7.41 -18.13
C THR A 246 35.15 -8.12 -16.82
N HIS A 247 34.71 -7.35 -15.82
CA HIS A 247 34.31 -7.90 -14.53
C HIS A 247 33.02 -8.72 -14.62
N LEU A 248 31.97 -8.17 -15.22
CA LEU A 248 30.66 -8.83 -15.30
C LEU A 248 30.70 -10.09 -16.16
N GLN A 249 31.48 -10.12 -17.24
CA GLN A 249 31.66 -11.35 -18.03
C GLN A 249 32.34 -12.47 -17.23
N ARG A 250 33.27 -12.15 -16.33
CA ARG A 250 33.88 -13.13 -15.42
C ARG A 250 32.87 -13.62 -14.37
N ALA A 251 32.08 -12.71 -13.81
CA ALA A 251 31.06 -13.00 -12.79
C ALA A 251 29.91 -13.90 -13.30
N ARG A 252 29.79 -14.11 -14.62
CA ARG A 252 28.81 -15.05 -15.19
C ARG A 252 29.16 -16.52 -14.99
N ARG A 253 30.42 -16.84 -14.72
CA ARG A 253 30.86 -18.23 -14.54
C ARG A 253 30.34 -18.72 -13.20
N LEU A 254 29.33 -19.59 -13.22
CA LEU A 254 28.76 -20.17 -12.01
C LEU A 254 29.76 -21.15 -11.38
N THR A 255 29.94 -21.03 -10.07
CA THR A 255 30.45 -22.10 -9.20
C THR A 255 29.28 -22.92 -8.68
N ASP A 256 29.55 -24.09 -8.10
CA ASP A 256 28.51 -24.88 -7.43
C ASP A 256 27.79 -24.01 -6.37
N ASN A 257 26.45 -24.06 -6.34
CA ASN A 257 25.54 -23.26 -5.49
C ASN A 257 25.48 -21.73 -5.75
N ALA A 258 26.05 -21.21 -6.83
CA ALA A 258 25.94 -19.77 -7.14
C ALA A 258 24.53 -19.38 -7.65
N PRO A 259 24.04 -18.17 -7.31
CA PRO A 259 22.74 -17.68 -7.75
C PRO A 259 22.68 -17.57 -9.29
N THR A 260 21.59 -18.06 -9.88
CA THR A 260 21.45 -18.12 -11.34
C THR A 260 21.11 -16.77 -11.96
N ARG A 261 20.58 -15.83 -11.16
CA ARG A 261 20.22 -14.47 -11.60
C ARG A 261 20.88 -13.42 -10.71
N ARG A 262 21.43 -12.38 -11.32
CA ARG A 262 22.11 -11.28 -10.62
C ARG A 262 21.59 -9.95 -11.16
N LEU A 263 21.14 -9.07 -10.27
CA LEU A 263 20.78 -7.69 -10.57
C LEU A 263 21.91 -6.80 -10.06
N VAL A 264 22.69 -6.25 -10.98
CA VAL A 264 23.85 -5.42 -10.66
C VAL A 264 23.50 -3.97 -10.92
N ALA A 265 23.49 -3.17 -9.85
CA ALA A 265 23.24 -1.74 -9.93
C ALA A 265 24.55 -0.95 -9.84
N LEU A 266 24.70 0.06 -10.70
CA LEU A 266 25.76 1.05 -10.61
C LEU A 266 25.22 2.29 -9.88
N PRO A 267 25.87 2.73 -8.79
CA PRO A 267 25.43 3.91 -8.07
C PRO A 267 25.71 5.18 -8.89
N PRO A 268 25.06 6.33 -8.59
CA PRO A 268 25.19 7.58 -9.34
C PRO A 268 26.64 8.02 -9.61
N ARG A 269 27.52 7.82 -8.62
CA ARG A 269 28.95 8.18 -8.69
C ARG A 269 29.80 7.31 -9.63
N SER A 270 29.23 6.25 -10.21
CA SER A 270 29.97 5.25 -11.00
C SER A 270 29.85 5.46 -12.51
N TRP A 271 29.07 6.44 -12.96
CA TRP A 271 28.81 6.64 -14.39
C TRP A 271 28.42 8.10 -14.67
N ARG A 272 28.48 8.49 -15.94
CA ARG A 272 28.05 9.82 -16.42
C ARG A 272 26.98 9.69 -17.49
N SER A 273 26.19 10.74 -17.69
CA SER A 273 25.13 10.80 -18.70
C SER A 273 25.62 10.45 -20.12
N ALA A 274 26.87 10.77 -20.48
CA ALA A 274 27.49 10.42 -21.76
C ALA A 274 27.84 8.92 -21.93
N GLU A 275 27.93 8.15 -20.84
CA GLU A 275 28.36 6.74 -20.86
C GLU A 275 27.20 5.75 -20.97
N VAL A 276 25.95 6.23 -20.85
CA VAL A 276 24.74 5.38 -20.80
C VAL A 276 24.65 4.46 -22.01
N ASP A 277 24.95 4.94 -23.22
CA ASP A 277 24.89 4.12 -24.44
C ASP A 277 25.95 3.01 -24.44
N GLY A 278 27.13 3.27 -23.86
CA GLY A 278 28.17 2.26 -23.68
C GLY A 278 27.72 1.15 -22.72
N TYR A 279 27.04 1.52 -21.63
CA TYR A 279 26.43 0.57 -20.71
C TYR A 279 25.22 -0.17 -21.34
N ALA A 280 24.47 0.47 -22.24
CA ALA A 280 23.36 -0.16 -22.96
C ALA A 280 23.86 -1.29 -23.87
N VAL A 281 24.94 -1.04 -24.62
CA VAL A 281 25.62 -2.08 -25.42
C VAL A 281 26.12 -3.23 -24.53
N LEU A 282 26.66 -2.91 -23.35
CA LEU A 282 27.06 -3.93 -22.38
C LEU A 282 25.86 -4.76 -21.90
N ALA A 283 24.77 -4.13 -21.49
CA ALA A 283 23.56 -4.80 -21.03
C ALA A 283 23.01 -5.79 -22.08
N GLY A 284 22.91 -5.35 -23.35
CA GLY A 284 22.51 -6.23 -24.46
C GLY A 284 23.44 -7.43 -24.62
N SER A 285 24.76 -7.25 -24.46
CA SER A 285 25.75 -8.35 -24.56
C SER A 285 25.65 -9.37 -23.41
N LEU A 286 25.16 -8.95 -22.24
CA LEU A 286 24.95 -9.82 -21.08
C LEU A 286 23.68 -10.67 -21.25
N SER A 287 22.63 -10.07 -21.82
CA SER A 287 21.31 -10.70 -22.04
C SER A 287 21.31 -11.72 -23.19
N ASN A 288 21.98 -11.44 -24.32
CA ASN A 288 21.99 -12.29 -25.52
C ASN A 288 22.66 -13.67 -25.35
N LYS A 289 23.23 -13.97 -24.19
CA LYS A 289 23.98 -15.21 -23.91
C LYS A 289 23.37 -16.00 -22.75
N ALA A 290 22.14 -15.69 -22.33
CA ALA A 290 21.44 -16.48 -21.33
C ALA A 290 21.00 -17.82 -21.95
N ALA A 291 21.55 -18.91 -21.40
CA ALA A 291 21.23 -20.32 -21.68
C ALA A 291 21.19 -20.74 -23.17
N SER A 292 22.31 -21.24 -23.70
CA SER A 292 22.21 -22.27 -24.74
C SER A 292 21.53 -23.49 -24.08
N PRO A 293 20.42 -24.02 -24.62
CA PRO A 293 19.75 -25.21 -24.08
C PRO A 293 20.52 -26.50 -24.37
N ASP A 294 21.73 -26.43 -24.96
CA ASP A 294 22.53 -27.59 -25.30
C ASP A 294 23.00 -28.34 -24.03
N PRO A 295 22.47 -29.56 -23.76
CA PRO A 295 22.82 -30.33 -22.58
C PRO A 295 24.29 -30.80 -22.58
N THR A 296 25.01 -30.62 -23.69
CA THR A 296 26.44 -30.96 -23.81
C THR A 296 27.37 -29.82 -23.36
N GLN A 297 26.88 -28.58 -23.20
CA GLN A 297 27.67 -27.48 -22.66
C GLN A 297 27.69 -27.50 -21.12
N ARG A 298 28.81 -27.98 -20.56
CA ARG A 298 29.08 -28.12 -19.11
C ARG A 298 29.05 -26.82 -18.29
N GLN A 299 28.95 -25.62 -18.90
CA GLN A 299 29.07 -24.36 -18.18
C GLN A 299 27.74 -23.61 -18.10
N ARG A 300 27.01 -23.79 -16.99
CA ARG A 300 25.86 -22.93 -16.67
C ARG A 300 26.37 -21.50 -16.45
N LEU A 301 25.78 -20.51 -17.12
CA LEU A 301 26.11 -19.10 -16.95
C LEU A 301 25.01 -18.38 -16.19
N ALA A 302 25.39 -17.51 -15.26
CA ALA A 302 24.43 -16.63 -14.59
C ALA A 302 23.87 -15.60 -15.58
N THR A 303 22.58 -15.30 -15.43
CA THR A 303 21.93 -14.16 -16.08
C THR A 303 22.24 -12.91 -15.27
N ILE A 304 22.80 -11.89 -15.92
CA ILE A 304 23.11 -10.61 -15.27
C ILE A 304 22.21 -9.53 -15.89
N ARG A 305 21.38 -8.89 -15.07
CA ARG A 305 20.67 -7.66 -15.41
C ARG A 305 21.46 -6.47 -14.86
N LEU A 306 21.78 -5.53 -15.74
CA LEU A 306 22.48 -4.30 -15.39
C LEU A 306 21.47 -3.17 -15.21
N ALA A 307 21.64 -2.39 -14.14
CA ALA A 307 20.87 -1.18 -13.90
C ALA A 307 21.80 -0.02 -13.52
N LEU A 308 21.44 1.20 -13.94
CA LEU A 308 22.06 2.44 -13.48
C LEU A 308 21.12 3.12 -12.49
N ILE A 309 21.64 3.58 -11.36
CA ILE A 309 20.91 4.43 -10.43
C ILE A 309 21.31 5.87 -10.72
N ALA A 310 20.35 6.73 -11.04
CA ALA A 310 20.55 8.15 -11.24
C ALA A 310 20.19 8.93 -9.96
N SER A 311 21.06 9.87 -9.58
CA SER A 311 20.69 10.93 -8.62
C SER A 311 19.66 11.88 -9.25
N PRO A 312 18.99 12.77 -8.49
CA PRO A 312 18.07 13.74 -9.10
C PRO A 312 18.79 14.66 -10.10
N ASP A 313 20.05 15.04 -9.82
CA ASP A 313 20.85 15.82 -10.76
C ASP A 313 21.13 15.06 -12.07
N LEU A 314 21.50 13.77 -11.98
CA LEU A 314 21.70 12.94 -13.18
C LEU A 314 20.39 12.68 -13.92
N ALA A 315 19.28 12.51 -13.21
CA ALA A 315 17.96 12.37 -13.81
C ALA A 315 17.60 13.66 -14.57
N TRP A 316 17.92 14.83 -14.03
CA TRP A 316 17.73 16.10 -14.72
C TRP A 316 18.62 16.24 -15.95
N GLU A 317 19.91 15.90 -15.87
CA GLU A 317 20.79 15.87 -17.04
C GLU A 317 20.24 14.95 -18.15
N LEU A 318 19.72 13.78 -17.78
CA LEU A 318 19.10 12.86 -18.74
C LEU A 318 17.81 13.41 -19.33
N ALA A 319 16.98 14.09 -18.55
CA ALA A 319 15.76 14.75 -19.05
C ALA A 319 16.12 15.83 -20.07
N GLN A 320 17.11 16.66 -19.78
CA GLN A 320 17.63 17.66 -20.72
C GLN A 320 18.21 17.02 -21.98
N ARG A 321 18.98 15.92 -21.84
CA ARG A 321 19.54 15.19 -22.98
C ARG A 321 18.45 14.59 -23.88
N LEU A 322 17.39 14.05 -23.30
CA LEU A 322 16.34 13.33 -24.03
C LEU A 322 15.25 14.25 -24.57
N TYR A 323 14.92 15.34 -23.87
CA TYR A 323 13.76 16.16 -24.17
C TYR A 323 14.04 17.66 -24.17
N GLY A 324 15.27 18.08 -23.86
CA GLY A 324 15.65 19.48 -23.91
C GLY A 324 15.74 20.02 -25.35
N PRO A 325 15.93 21.33 -25.52
CA PRO A 325 15.94 21.98 -26.84
C PRO A 325 17.02 21.46 -27.79
N GLN A 326 18.12 20.91 -27.25
CA GLN A 326 19.23 20.34 -28.01
C GLN A 326 19.10 18.83 -28.24
N SER A 327 17.98 18.21 -27.83
CA SER A 327 17.75 16.78 -28.00
C SER A 327 17.59 16.44 -29.48
N THR A 328 18.31 15.42 -29.93
CA THR A 328 18.03 14.74 -31.19
C THR A 328 16.82 13.84 -30.95
N SER A 329 15.70 14.07 -31.64
CA SER A 329 14.38 13.44 -31.45
C SER A 329 14.29 11.90 -31.50
N SER A 330 15.42 11.19 -31.59
CA SER A 330 15.46 9.73 -31.57
C SER A 330 15.36 9.19 -30.13
N PRO A 331 14.47 8.22 -29.88
CA PRO A 331 14.40 7.56 -28.57
C PRO A 331 15.72 6.83 -28.26
N PRO A 332 16.07 6.68 -26.98
CA PRO A 332 17.25 5.91 -26.59
C PRO A 332 17.14 4.48 -27.10
N LYS A 333 18.24 3.97 -27.69
CA LYS A 333 18.30 2.60 -28.21
C LYS A 333 18.95 1.68 -27.17
N GLY A 334 18.24 0.63 -26.76
CA GLY A 334 18.77 -0.40 -25.85
C GLY A 334 18.82 0.02 -24.38
N TRP A 335 18.20 1.14 -24.02
CA TRP A 335 18.04 1.55 -22.63
C TRP A 335 16.76 2.37 -22.45
N ARG A 336 16.21 2.33 -21.22
CA ARG A 336 15.05 3.14 -20.85
C ARG A 336 15.15 3.70 -19.44
N ILE A 337 14.42 4.77 -19.20
CA ILE A 337 14.23 5.33 -17.87
C ILE A 337 13.08 4.60 -17.20
N GLU A 338 13.29 4.22 -15.95
CA GLU A 338 12.31 3.54 -15.14
C GLU A 338 12.19 4.24 -13.78
N PRO A 339 11.21 5.13 -13.61
CA PRO A 339 10.96 5.78 -12.33
C PRO A 339 10.61 4.75 -11.25
N VAL A 340 11.10 4.98 -10.04
CA VAL A 340 10.64 4.20 -8.88
C VAL A 340 9.17 4.53 -8.65
N PRO A 341 8.26 3.54 -8.79
CA PRO A 341 6.85 3.83 -8.64
C PRO A 341 6.55 4.08 -7.18
N ILE A 342 5.84 5.17 -6.92
CA ILE A 342 5.29 5.51 -5.62
C ILE A 342 4.41 4.37 -5.09
N TRP A 343 4.28 4.32 -3.78
CA TRP A 343 3.46 3.31 -3.14
C TRP A 343 1.99 3.68 -3.30
N GLY A 344 1.17 2.74 -3.76
CA GLY A 344 -0.28 2.82 -3.68
C GLY A 344 -0.82 2.09 -2.45
N ASP A 345 -2.14 2.09 -2.28
CA ASP A 345 -2.83 1.43 -1.16
C ASP A 345 -2.46 -0.05 -1.05
N ASP A 346 -2.38 -0.79 -2.16
CA ASP A 346 -2.00 -2.20 -2.16
C ASP A 346 -0.57 -2.42 -1.65
N ALA A 347 0.38 -1.55 -2.01
CA ALA A 347 1.76 -1.65 -1.52
C ALA A 347 1.82 -1.46 0.01
N VAL A 348 1.06 -0.51 0.55
CA VAL A 348 0.97 -0.26 2.01
C VAL A 348 0.27 -1.42 2.72
N TYR A 349 -0.82 -1.93 2.15
CA TYR A 349 -1.54 -3.11 2.66
C TYR A 349 -0.59 -4.30 2.83
N TYR A 350 0.13 -4.69 1.77
CA TYR A 350 1.07 -5.81 1.82
C TYR A 350 2.26 -5.53 2.73
N ARG A 351 2.65 -4.26 2.91
CA ARG A 351 3.70 -3.91 3.87
C ARG A 351 3.26 -4.18 5.31
N PHE A 352 2.05 -3.80 5.69
CA PHE A 352 1.53 -4.11 7.02
C PHE A 352 1.26 -5.61 7.21
N GLU A 353 0.90 -6.33 6.16
CA GLU A 353 0.84 -7.80 6.19
C GLU A 353 2.21 -8.41 6.51
N GLN A 354 3.27 -7.98 5.82
CA GLN A 354 4.65 -8.43 6.11
C GLN A 354 5.08 -8.09 7.55
N LYS A 355 4.60 -6.98 8.11
CA LYS A 355 4.86 -6.55 9.49
C LYS A 355 3.93 -7.19 10.51
N GLN A 356 3.01 -8.06 10.08
CA GLN A 356 1.99 -8.71 10.93
C GLN A 356 1.10 -7.70 11.70
N ASN A 357 0.90 -6.50 11.15
CA ASN A 357 0.06 -5.47 11.75
C ASN A 357 -1.32 -5.45 11.10
N VAL A 358 -2.20 -6.35 11.58
CA VAL A 358 -3.55 -6.54 11.04
C VAL A 358 -4.41 -5.27 11.18
N SER A 359 -4.29 -4.57 12.31
CA SER A 359 -5.08 -3.36 12.59
C SER A 359 -4.86 -2.25 11.57
N LEU A 360 -3.60 -1.98 11.18
CA LEU A 360 -3.29 -1.00 10.14
C LEU A 360 -3.48 -1.55 8.74
N ARG A 361 -3.19 -2.84 8.53
CA ARG A 361 -3.45 -3.52 7.26
C ARG A 361 -4.91 -3.35 6.85
N ASP A 362 -5.85 -3.48 7.79
CA ASP A 362 -7.28 -3.46 7.49
C ASP A 362 -7.93 -2.08 7.64
N SER A 363 -7.18 -1.05 8.07
CA SER A 363 -7.70 0.33 8.20
C SER A 363 -7.40 1.16 6.96
N GLY A 364 -8.38 1.29 6.05
CA GLY A 364 -8.28 2.15 4.87
C GLY A 364 -7.86 3.59 5.18
N PRO A 365 -8.55 4.29 6.10
CA PRO A 365 -8.21 5.66 6.48
C PRO A 365 -6.78 5.82 6.99
N ALA A 366 -6.26 4.87 7.78
CA ALA A 366 -4.89 4.94 8.29
C ALA A 366 -3.86 4.76 7.18
N ARG A 367 -4.07 3.80 6.25
CA ARG A 367 -3.17 3.62 5.10
C ARG A 367 -3.16 4.86 4.21
N GLN A 368 -4.33 5.45 3.95
CA GLN A 368 -4.45 6.67 3.17
C GLN A 368 -3.77 7.87 3.84
N ALA A 369 -3.93 8.04 5.16
CA ALA A 369 -3.25 9.10 5.91
C ALA A 369 -1.72 8.99 5.82
N LEU A 370 -1.17 7.78 5.87
CA LEU A 370 0.28 7.54 5.71
C LEU A 370 0.76 7.83 4.27
N LEU A 371 -0.04 7.46 3.26
CA LEU A 371 0.25 7.79 1.86
C LEU A 371 0.27 9.31 1.65
N ASP A 372 -0.75 10.02 2.12
CA ASP A 372 -0.88 11.46 2.00
C ASP A 372 0.22 12.21 2.76
N ALA A 373 0.66 11.69 3.90
CA ALA A 373 1.75 12.29 4.69
C ALA A 373 3.13 12.15 4.05
N THR A 374 3.33 11.16 3.18
CA THR A 374 4.64 10.82 2.60
C THR A 374 4.69 11.00 1.08
N CYS A 375 3.61 11.48 0.46
CA CYS A 375 3.40 11.47 -1.00
C CYS A 375 3.54 10.07 -1.64
N GLY A 376 3.42 9.00 -0.86
CA GLY A 376 3.70 7.63 -1.29
C GLY A 376 5.18 7.34 -1.55
N PHE A 377 6.10 8.20 -1.10
CA PHE A 377 7.54 8.00 -1.25
C PHE A 377 8.01 6.84 -0.36
N GLY A 378 8.37 5.72 -0.99
CA GLY A 378 8.60 4.45 -0.31
C GLY A 378 9.66 4.48 0.79
N GLY A 379 10.68 5.32 0.66
CA GLY A 379 11.75 5.46 1.65
C GLY A 379 11.32 6.15 2.94
N GLU A 380 10.38 7.10 2.88
CA GLU A 380 9.77 7.70 4.09
C GLU A 380 8.65 6.82 4.62
N LEU A 381 7.80 6.29 3.73
CA LEU A 381 6.67 5.46 4.11
C LEU A 381 7.12 4.19 4.85
N ASP A 382 8.20 3.54 4.40
CA ASP A 382 8.74 2.36 5.07
C ASP A 382 9.18 2.63 6.51
N ARG A 383 9.67 3.84 6.81
CA ARG A 383 10.07 4.22 8.18
C ARG A 383 8.87 4.32 9.11
N LEU A 384 7.72 4.75 8.58
CA LEU A 384 6.47 4.85 9.35
C LEU A 384 5.81 3.48 9.51
N CYS A 385 5.96 2.56 8.54
CA CYS A 385 5.35 1.23 8.57
C CYS A 385 6.04 0.25 9.55
N THR A 386 5.81 0.44 10.84
CA THR A 386 6.31 -0.45 11.91
C THR A 386 5.24 -1.41 12.42
N GLY A 387 5.67 -2.58 12.92
CA GLY A 387 4.75 -3.61 13.44
C GLY A 387 3.99 -3.19 14.70
N GLY A 388 4.54 -2.25 15.48
CA GLY A 388 3.93 -1.78 16.73
C GLY A 388 3.06 -0.51 16.60
N LEU A 389 2.92 0.03 15.39
CA LEU A 389 2.15 1.27 15.17
C LEU A 389 0.65 1.01 15.35
N SER A 390 -0.01 1.82 16.19
CA SER A 390 -1.47 1.78 16.36
C SER A 390 -2.18 2.64 15.32
N VAL A 391 -3.47 2.40 15.09
CA VAL A 391 -4.31 3.22 14.17
C VAL A 391 -4.34 4.68 14.60
N GLU A 392 -4.55 4.95 15.89
CA GLU A 392 -4.57 6.32 16.43
C GLU A 392 -3.23 7.03 16.24
N LEU A 393 -2.12 6.32 16.46
CA LEU A 393 -0.79 6.88 16.29
C LEU A 393 -0.46 7.06 14.81
N ALA A 394 -0.92 6.18 13.92
CA ALA A 394 -0.75 6.36 12.48
C ALA A 394 -1.40 7.65 11.99
N LEU A 395 -2.66 7.91 12.40
CA LEU A 395 -3.38 9.13 12.06
C LEU A 395 -2.69 10.39 12.61
N LYS A 396 -2.14 10.34 13.84
CA LYS A 396 -1.37 11.46 14.41
C LYS A 396 0.00 11.63 13.75
N SER A 397 0.70 10.53 13.50
CA SER A 397 2.05 10.52 12.91
C SER A 397 2.08 11.07 11.49
N ALA A 398 0.94 11.01 10.79
CA ALA A 398 0.76 11.66 9.50
C ALA A 398 0.99 13.18 9.58
N GLU A 399 0.51 13.84 10.64
CA GLU A 399 0.71 15.29 10.83
C GLU A 399 2.18 15.63 11.17
N GLU A 400 2.81 14.83 12.03
CA GLU A 400 4.22 15.01 12.41
C GLU A 400 5.15 14.77 11.22
N ALA A 401 4.90 13.71 10.45
CA ALA A 401 5.65 13.39 9.23
C ALA A 401 5.52 14.53 8.21
N GLN A 402 4.34 15.12 8.04
CA GLN A 402 4.15 16.29 7.16
C GLN A 402 5.01 17.47 7.62
N ARG A 403 5.04 17.79 8.93
CA ARG A 403 5.85 18.89 9.47
C ARG A 403 7.36 18.66 9.28
N HIS A 404 7.82 17.42 9.40
CA HIS A 404 9.22 17.08 9.17
C HIS A 404 9.59 17.08 7.69
N LEU A 405 8.74 16.52 6.84
CA LEU A 405 8.99 16.38 5.41
C LEU A 405 8.86 17.70 4.65
N ALA A 406 7.92 18.54 5.06
CA ALA A 406 7.49 19.71 4.32
C ALA A 406 7.12 20.89 5.25
N PRO A 407 8.03 21.39 6.10
CA PRO A 407 7.76 22.59 6.90
C PRO A 407 7.57 23.85 6.02
N SER A 408 8.12 23.83 4.80
CA SER A 408 7.91 24.82 3.75
C SER A 408 8.12 24.16 2.39
N LEU A 409 7.64 24.80 1.31
CA LEU A 409 7.86 24.32 -0.06
C LEU A 409 9.37 24.21 -0.40
N ALA A 410 10.18 25.18 0.05
CA ALA A 410 11.63 25.15 -0.15
C ALA A 410 12.29 23.97 0.59
N ALA A 411 11.86 23.66 1.82
CA ALA A 411 12.35 22.51 2.55
C ALA A 411 11.91 21.19 1.90
N PHE A 412 10.68 21.12 1.39
CA PHE A 412 10.20 19.98 0.63
C PHE A 412 11.06 19.73 -0.61
N TYR A 413 11.35 20.77 -1.41
CA TYR A 413 12.24 20.67 -2.57
C TYR A 413 13.66 20.22 -2.20
N ALA A 414 14.21 20.73 -1.09
CA ALA A 414 15.49 20.25 -0.59
C ALA A 414 15.45 18.76 -0.20
N ASN A 415 14.38 18.32 0.47
CA ASN A 415 14.23 16.95 0.95
C ASN A 415 14.01 15.93 -0.18
N VAL A 416 13.25 16.28 -1.23
CA VAL A 416 13.14 15.41 -2.42
C VAL A 416 14.42 15.41 -3.25
N GLY A 417 15.32 16.37 -3.02
CA GLY A 417 16.56 16.56 -3.75
C GLY A 417 16.37 17.23 -5.10
N LEU A 418 15.50 18.24 -5.18
CA LEU A 418 15.32 19.01 -6.39
C LEU A 418 16.65 19.68 -6.80
N PRO A 419 17.09 19.54 -8.07
CA PRO A 419 18.33 20.16 -8.55
C PRO A 419 18.33 21.68 -8.38
N GLN A 420 19.48 22.25 -8.03
CA GLN A 420 19.64 23.70 -7.90
C GLN A 420 19.52 24.46 -9.24
N ALA A 421 19.48 23.74 -10.36
CA ALA A 421 19.29 24.31 -11.69
C ALA A 421 17.89 24.94 -11.89
N PHE A 422 16.91 24.55 -11.09
CA PHE A 422 15.56 25.11 -11.16
C PHE A 422 15.51 26.47 -10.46
N ALA A 423 15.28 27.55 -11.21
CA ALA A 423 15.04 28.86 -10.62
C ALA A 423 13.63 28.95 -10.03
N SER A 424 13.44 29.85 -9.07
CA SER A 424 12.13 30.04 -8.42
C SER A 424 11.04 30.54 -9.37
N ALA A 425 11.39 31.23 -10.46
CA ALA A 425 10.43 31.62 -11.48
C ALA A 425 9.94 30.40 -12.28
N ASP A 426 10.86 29.56 -12.73
CA ASP A 426 10.55 28.34 -13.49
C ASP A 426 9.69 27.38 -12.66
N LEU A 427 9.98 27.26 -11.36
CA LEU A 427 9.18 26.41 -10.47
C LEU A 427 7.74 26.88 -10.32
N ARG A 428 7.48 28.18 -10.25
CA ARG A 428 6.10 28.69 -10.17
C ARG A 428 5.29 28.36 -11.42
N GLU A 429 5.90 28.45 -12.60
CA GLU A 429 5.23 28.10 -13.85
C GLU A 429 4.91 26.60 -13.90
N ILE A 430 5.86 25.75 -13.45
CA ILE A 430 5.64 24.30 -13.32
C ILE A 430 4.51 24.03 -12.32
N GLU A 431 4.54 24.64 -11.14
CA GLU A 431 3.53 24.49 -10.09
C GLU A 431 2.13 24.85 -10.58
N GLN A 432 1.98 25.95 -11.32
CA GLN A 432 0.71 26.37 -11.92
C GLN A 432 0.20 25.35 -12.95
N LEU A 433 1.07 24.84 -13.82
CA LEU A 433 0.70 23.81 -14.77
C LEU A 433 0.25 22.52 -14.07
N LEU A 434 0.97 22.10 -13.03
CA LEU A 434 0.64 20.90 -12.26
C LEU A 434 -0.72 21.03 -11.57
N LEU A 435 -1.03 22.19 -10.98
CA LEU A 435 -2.32 22.47 -10.37
C LEU A 435 -3.46 22.51 -11.40
N LEU A 436 -3.19 22.98 -12.61
CA LEU A 436 -4.15 23.06 -13.71
C LEU A 436 -4.56 21.67 -14.22
N ILE A 437 -3.61 20.73 -14.31
CA ILE A 437 -3.87 19.40 -14.87
C ILE A 437 -4.28 18.35 -13.83
N ASP A 438 -4.12 18.63 -12.52
CA ASP A 438 -4.46 17.68 -11.46
C ASP A 438 -5.95 17.31 -11.48
N GLY A 439 -6.24 16.02 -11.57
CA GLY A 439 -7.60 15.48 -11.69
C GLY A 439 -8.11 15.33 -13.12
N GLU A 440 -7.45 15.94 -14.11
CA GLU A 440 -7.85 15.84 -15.52
C GLU A 440 -7.38 14.54 -16.16
N ARG A 441 -8.12 14.04 -17.16
CA ARG A 441 -7.74 12.82 -17.88
C ARG A 441 -6.62 13.10 -18.88
N ARG A 442 -5.64 12.18 -18.98
CA ARG A 442 -4.53 12.27 -19.94
C ARG A 442 -4.95 12.49 -21.39
N SER A 443 -6.09 11.93 -21.78
CA SER A 443 -6.58 11.95 -23.17
C SER A 443 -7.41 13.18 -23.51
N GLU A 444 -7.59 14.12 -22.58
CA GLU A 444 -8.39 15.31 -22.85
C GLU A 444 -7.58 16.35 -23.62
N ASP A 445 -8.14 16.81 -24.74
CA ASP A 445 -7.51 17.79 -25.64
C ASP A 445 -7.10 19.07 -24.90
N GLY A 446 -7.84 19.46 -23.85
CA GLY A 446 -7.53 20.62 -23.01
C GLY A 446 -6.22 20.47 -22.22
N VAL A 447 -5.88 19.26 -21.80
CA VAL A 447 -4.63 18.96 -21.08
C VAL A 447 -3.44 18.97 -22.03
N GLU A 448 -3.59 18.36 -23.21
CA GLU A 448 -2.55 18.42 -24.24
C GLU A 448 -2.28 19.86 -24.69
N GLU A 449 -3.33 20.67 -24.84
CA GLU A 449 -3.18 22.08 -25.17
C GLU A 449 -2.55 22.89 -24.03
N ALA A 450 -2.94 22.65 -22.78
CA ALA A 450 -2.32 23.29 -21.62
C ALA A 450 -0.82 22.99 -21.54
N ILE A 451 -0.42 21.73 -21.73
CA ILE A 451 1.00 21.34 -21.76
C ILE A 451 1.72 22.01 -22.94
N ARG A 452 1.11 22.02 -24.14
CA ARG A 452 1.71 22.60 -25.35
C ARG A 452 1.87 24.12 -25.29
N THR A 453 0.94 24.82 -24.66
CA THR A 453 0.93 26.28 -24.53
C THR A 453 1.71 26.78 -23.32
N SER A 454 2.04 25.90 -22.39
CA SER A 454 2.85 26.25 -21.22
C SER A 454 4.29 26.61 -21.61
N ILE A 455 4.93 27.42 -20.77
CA ILE A 455 6.37 27.72 -20.86
C ILE A 455 7.20 26.50 -20.38
N VAL A 456 6.56 25.55 -19.70
CA VAL A 456 7.20 24.35 -19.16
C VAL A 456 7.62 23.43 -20.30
N GLY A 457 8.92 23.23 -20.44
CA GLY A 457 9.47 22.31 -21.43
C GLY A 457 9.14 20.85 -21.12
N LYS A 458 9.27 20.00 -22.15
CA LYS A 458 9.05 18.55 -22.01
C LYS A 458 10.05 17.91 -21.02
N ALA A 459 11.27 18.43 -20.93
CA ALA A 459 12.27 17.92 -19.99
C ALA A 459 11.84 18.10 -18.53
N GLU A 460 11.34 19.28 -18.18
CA GLU A 460 10.80 19.63 -16.86
C GLU A 460 9.61 18.73 -16.54
N PHE A 461 8.67 18.59 -17.48
CA PHE A 461 7.48 17.77 -17.30
C PHE A 461 7.80 16.28 -17.04
N GLU A 462 8.70 15.70 -17.84
CA GLU A 462 9.16 14.31 -17.67
C GLU A 462 9.95 14.13 -16.38
N PHE A 463 10.81 15.10 -16.03
CA PHE A 463 11.58 15.07 -14.79
C PHE A 463 10.67 15.05 -13.54
N PHE A 464 9.61 15.86 -13.50
CA PHE A 464 8.67 15.87 -12.38
C PHE A 464 7.90 14.56 -12.25
N GLN A 465 7.57 13.91 -13.37
CA GLN A 465 7.03 12.55 -13.36
C GLN A 465 8.03 11.53 -12.81
N TRP A 466 9.30 11.61 -13.24
CA TRP A 466 10.36 10.72 -12.74
C TRP A 466 10.64 10.87 -11.25
N MET A 467 10.44 12.07 -10.72
CA MET A 467 10.57 12.38 -9.30
C MET A 467 9.32 12.00 -8.50
N GLY A 468 8.25 11.53 -9.14
CA GLY A 468 6.99 11.16 -8.48
C GLY A 468 6.17 12.36 -7.98
N LEU A 469 6.48 13.56 -8.45
CA LEU A 469 5.77 14.81 -8.13
C LEU A 469 4.55 15.04 -9.04
N LEU A 470 4.50 14.34 -10.17
CA LEU A 470 3.33 14.18 -11.03
C LEU A 470 3.13 12.69 -11.30
N GLN A 471 1.93 12.20 -11.04
CA GLN A 471 1.59 10.78 -11.09
C GLN A 471 0.39 10.56 -12.00
N VAL A 472 0.14 9.30 -12.35
CA VAL A 472 -1.12 8.91 -12.97
C VAL A 472 -1.79 7.76 -12.28
N ARG A 473 -3.07 7.98 -11.99
CA ARG A 473 -3.96 7.04 -11.35
C ARG A 473 -4.36 5.94 -12.32
N SER A 474 -4.90 4.86 -11.78
CA SER A 474 -5.37 3.71 -12.58
C SER A 474 -6.51 4.07 -13.54
N ASP A 475 -7.24 5.15 -13.28
CA ASP A 475 -8.30 5.69 -14.15
C ASP A 475 -7.76 6.58 -15.29
N GLY A 476 -6.44 6.76 -15.38
CA GLY A 476 -5.79 7.56 -16.42
C GLY A 476 -5.78 9.07 -16.15
N THR A 477 -6.14 9.50 -14.94
CA THR A 477 -6.08 10.92 -14.53
C THR A 477 -4.71 11.31 -14.01
N TRP A 478 -4.31 12.56 -14.25
CA TRP A 478 -3.15 13.16 -13.62
C TRP A 478 -3.40 13.39 -12.13
N HIS A 479 -2.36 13.17 -11.34
CA HIS A 479 -2.42 13.35 -9.90
C HIS A 479 -1.15 13.99 -9.35
N VAL A 480 -1.31 15.13 -8.70
CA VAL A 480 -0.29 15.78 -7.89
C VAL A 480 -0.45 15.30 -6.45
N PRO A 481 0.62 14.78 -5.79
CA PRO A 481 0.53 14.26 -4.44
C PRO A 481 -0.11 15.25 -3.46
N THR A 482 -1.04 14.79 -2.62
CA THR A 482 -1.87 15.64 -1.73
C THR A 482 -1.07 16.60 -0.86
N LEU A 483 0.05 16.16 -0.27
CA LEU A 483 0.93 17.03 0.51
C LEU A 483 1.63 18.06 -0.38
N TYR A 484 2.15 17.66 -1.54
CA TYR A 484 2.80 18.58 -2.45
C TYR A 484 1.83 19.63 -3.01
N LYS A 485 0.62 19.20 -3.40
CA LYS A 485 -0.47 20.08 -3.85
C LYS A 485 -0.80 21.17 -2.81
N ARG A 486 -0.86 20.82 -1.52
CA ARG A 486 -1.09 21.76 -0.42
C ARG A 486 0.04 22.77 -0.18
N LEU A 487 1.24 22.50 -0.67
CA LEU A 487 2.38 23.41 -0.53
C LEU A 487 2.46 24.42 -1.67
N ILE A 488 1.94 24.06 -2.85
CA ILE A 488 2.04 24.85 -4.09
C ILE A 488 0.76 25.63 -4.41
N GLY A 489 -0.40 25.21 -3.87
CA GLY A 489 -1.66 25.94 -3.91
C GLY A 489 -1.94 26.63 -2.60
#